data_AF-A0A142YCD2-F1
#
_entry.id   AF-A0A142YCD2-F1
#
_cell.length_a   1.000
_cell.length_b   1.000
_cell.length_c   1.000
_cell.angle_alpha   90.00
_cell.angle_beta   90.00
_cell.angle_gamma   90.00
#
_symmetry.space_group_name_H-M   'P 1'
#
loop_
_entity.id
_entity.type
_entity.pdbx_description
1 polymer ?
#
loop_
_entity_poly.entity_id
_entity_poly.type
_entity_poly.pdbx_seq_one_letter_code
_entity_poly.pdbx_strand_id
1 'polypeptide(L)'
;MAHSRLVALDHPDLPPFSLSPRLRSQLVYFQAAPSAPEHPAELGEKEYWFDRDEVAKWVMEGVFYLVSPLDTENATEVELTEEQDALLTWLDFNKVRHARVVE
;
A
#
# COMPACT_ATOMS: atom_id res chain seq x y z
N MET A 1 -8.30 4.01 21.80
CA MET A 1 -8.03 2.85 20.93
C MET A 1 -6.66 3.08 20.31
N ALA A 2 -5.76 2.09 20.28
CA ALA A 2 -4.44 2.27 19.70
C ALA A 2 -4.60 2.49 18.19
N HIS A 3 -4.16 3.64 17.69
CA HIS A 3 -4.16 3.94 16.26
C HIS A 3 -2.87 3.38 15.69
N SER A 4 -2.98 2.30 14.90
CA SER A 4 -1.83 1.78 14.17
C SER A 4 -1.27 2.85 13.24
N ARG A 5 0.05 2.85 13.04
CA ARG A 5 0.73 3.80 12.16
C ARG A 5 1.58 3.04 11.14
N LEU A 6 1.68 3.59 9.95
CA LEU A 6 2.60 3.13 8.91
C LEU A 6 3.86 3.99 8.97
N VAL A 7 4.99 3.36 9.29
CA VAL A 7 6.30 4.02 9.39
C VAL A 7 7.11 3.66 8.15
N ALA A 8 7.58 4.66 7.40
CA ALA A 8 8.51 4.43 6.29
C ALA A 8 9.87 3.98 6.84
N LEU A 9 10.37 2.85 6.35
CA LEU A 9 11.69 2.30 6.71
C LEU A 9 12.79 2.84 5.81
N ASP A 10 12.47 3.21 4.57
CA ASP A 10 13.36 3.85 3.62
C ASP A 10 13.45 5.39 3.81
N HIS A 11 12.52 5.98 4.57
CA HIS A 11 12.51 7.40 4.94
C HIS A 11 12.28 7.57 6.45
N PRO A 12 13.29 7.32 7.30
CA PRO A 12 13.11 7.27 8.76
C PRO A 12 12.73 8.61 9.40
N ASP A 13 13.03 9.73 8.73
CA ASP A 13 12.70 11.08 9.20
C ASP A 13 11.26 11.50 8.86
N LEU A 14 10.55 10.70 8.05
CA LEU A 14 9.19 11.00 7.62
C LEU A 14 8.19 10.71 8.76
N PRO A 15 7.27 11.65 9.06
CA PRO A 15 6.21 11.38 10.04
C PRO A 15 5.38 10.16 9.65
N PRO A 16 5.08 9.23 10.59
CA PRO A 16 4.27 8.07 10.30
C PRO A 16 2.86 8.42 9.82
N PHE A 17 2.34 7.68 8.86
CA PHE A 17 0.96 7.81 8.39
C PHE A 17 0.01 7.12 9.36
N SER A 18 -1.08 7.78 9.74
CA SER A 18 -2.06 7.20 10.67
C SER A 18 -3.01 6.25 9.95
N LEU A 19 -3.16 5.03 10.45
CA LEU A 19 -4.04 4.02 9.87
C LEU A 19 -5.32 3.87 10.70
N SER A 20 -6.48 3.91 10.02
CA SER A 20 -7.70 3.38 10.59
C SER A 20 -7.66 1.83 10.60
N PRO A 21 -8.42 1.16 11.48
CA PRO A 21 -8.49 -0.30 11.50
C PRO A 21 -8.92 -0.90 10.14
N ARG A 22 -9.77 -0.19 9.40
CA ARG A 22 -10.22 -0.58 8.07
C ARG A 22 -9.09 -0.46 7.04
N LEU A 23 -8.41 0.68 6.98
CA LEU A 23 -7.30 0.86 6.04
C LEU A 23 -6.16 -0.12 6.33
N ARG A 24 -5.88 -0.39 7.61
CA ARG A 24 -4.89 -1.37 8.05
C ARG A 24 -5.15 -2.77 7.48
N SER A 25 -6.40 -3.24 7.43
CA SER A 25 -6.71 -4.56 6.86
C SER A 25 -6.67 -4.59 5.33
N GLN A 26 -6.72 -3.42 4.70
CA GLN A 26 -6.70 -3.26 3.24
C GLN A 26 -5.29 -3.06 2.66
N LEU A 27 -4.26 -2.81 3.48
CA LEU A 27 -2.88 -2.60 3.01
C LEU A 27 -2.37 -3.72 2.09
N VAL A 28 -2.84 -4.96 2.30
CA VAL A 28 -2.47 -6.12 1.48
C VAL A 28 -2.88 -5.96 0.01
N TYR A 29 -3.92 -5.18 -0.30
CA TYR A 29 -4.33 -4.95 -1.68
C TYR A 29 -3.40 -4.01 -2.45
N PHE A 30 -2.62 -3.20 -1.73
CA PHE A 30 -1.67 -2.26 -2.30
C PHE A 30 -0.23 -2.75 -2.18
N GLN A 31 -0.03 -3.94 -1.60
CA GLN A 31 1.29 -4.55 -1.49
C GLN A 31 1.73 -5.07 -2.86
N ALA A 32 2.96 -4.73 -3.23
CA ALA A 32 3.57 -5.22 -4.46
C ALA A 32 3.62 -6.75 -4.46
N ALA A 33 3.45 -7.35 -5.64
CA ALA A 33 3.64 -8.78 -5.81
C ALA A 33 5.08 -9.19 -5.43
N PRO A 34 5.33 -10.44 -4.97
CA PRO A 34 6.67 -10.92 -4.67
C PRO A 34 7.63 -10.90 -5.87
N SER A 35 7.09 -10.85 -7.09
CA SER A 35 7.83 -10.73 -8.35
C SER A 35 8.12 -9.27 -8.75
N ALA A 36 7.69 -8.29 -7.97
CA ALA A 36 7.87 -6.88 -8.29
C ALA A 36 9.36 -6.49 -8.30
N PRO A 37 9.76 -5.53 -9.14
CA PRO A 37 11.13 -5.04 -9.19
C PRO A 37 11.62 -4.58 -7.82
N GLU A 38 12.86 -4.91 -7.48
CA GLU A 38 13.51 -4.51 -6.23
C GLU A 38 12.79 -4.97 -4.94
N HIS A 39 11.77 -5.83 -5.05
CA HIS A 39 11.11 -6.43 -3.90
C HIS A 39 12.15 -7.23 -3.08
N PRO A 40 12.28 -6.98 -1.77
CA PRO A 40 13.22 -7.72 -0.94
C PRO A 40 12.87 -9.21 -0.91
N ALA A 41 13.88 -10.08 -0.88
CA ALA A 41 13.66 -11.53 -0.88
C ALA A 41 12.85 -12.01 0.34
N GLU A 42 12.95 -11.30 1.45
CA GLU A 42 12.19 -11.52 2.67
C GLU A 42 11.71 -10.18 3.23
N LEU A 43 10.42 -10.09 3.58
CA LEU A 43 9.85 -8.97 4.32
C LEU A 43 9.75 -9.35 5.80
N GLY A 44 10.10 -8.41 6.69
CA GLY A 44 9.94 -8.60 8.12
C GLY A 44 8.47 -8.64 8.54
N GLU A 45 8.22 -8.99 9.81
CA GLU A 45 6.86 -8.98 10.35
C GLU A 45 6.22 -7.58 10.27
N LYS A 46 4.97 -7.54 9.77
CA LYS A 46 4.19 -6.30 9.56
C LYS A 46 4.86 -5.30 8.61
N GLU A 47 5.81 -5.74 7.79
CA GLU A 47 6.41 -4.94 6.73
C GLU A 47 5.66 -5.10 5.42
N TYR A 48 5.67 -4.03 4.64
CA TYR A 48 5.00 -3.90 3.36
C TYR A 48 5.98 -3.31 2.35
N TRP A 49 5.93 -3.85 1.14
CA TRP A 49 6.61 -3.28 -0.02
C TRP A 49 5.58 -2.72 -0.99
N PHE A 50 5.80 -1.50 -1.45
CA PHE A 50 4.94 -0.79 -2.38
C PHE A 50 5.71 -0.53 -3.68
N ASP A 51 5.18 -1.02 -4.79
CA ASP A 51 5.75 -0.76 -6.10
C ASP A 51 5.43 0.68 -6.52
N ARG A 52 6.44 1.43 -6.97
CA ARG A 52 6.27 2.86 -7.28
C ARG A 52 5.40 3.07 -8.50
N ASP A 53 5.53 2.22 -9.51
CA ASP A 53 4.83 2.39 -10.76
C ASP A 53 3.35 2.01 -10.57
N GLU A 54 3.07 0.96 -9.79
CA GLU A 54 1.69 0.62 -9.40
C GLU A 54 1.05 1.70 -8.52
N VAL A 55 1.75 2.20 -7.49
CA VAL A 55 1.22 3.26 -6.63
C VAL A 55 0.95 4.53 -7.44
N ALA A 56 1.88 4.96 -8.28
CA ALA A 56 1.68 6.13 -9.13
C ALA A 56 0.51 5.94 -10.10
N LYS A 57 0.33 4.73 -10.63
CA LYS A 57 -0.81 4.37 -11.47
C LYS A 57 -2.13 4.49 -10.70
N TRP A 58 -2.23 3.91 -9.50
CA TRP A 58 -3.47 4.00 -8.70
C TRP A 58 -3.82 5.43 -8.31
N VAL A 59 -2.84 6.26 -7.94
CA VAL A 59 -3.07 7.69 -7.66
C VAL A 59 -3.58 8.44 -8.90
N MET A 60 -3.01 8.13 -10.07
CA MET A 60 -3.42 8.77 -11.33
C MET A 60 -4.81 8.34 -11.79
N GLU A 61 -5.12 7.05 -11.68
CA GLU A 61 -6.36 6.47 -12.19
C GLU A 61 -7.52 6.61 -11.18
N GLY A 62 -7.24 6.77 -9.89
CA GLY A 62 -8.26 6.84 -8.84
C GLY A 62 -8.94 5.50 -8.55
N VAL A 63 -8.45 4.41 -9.16
CA VAL A 63 -9.01 3.06 -9.07
C VAL A 63 -7.90 2.04 -8.89
N PHE A 64 -8.25 0.88 -8.34
CA PHE A 64 -7.39 -0.30 -8.33
C PHE A 64 -8.17 -1.54 -8.80
N TYR A 65 -7.44 -2.52 -9.32
CA TYR A 65 -8.03 -3.71 -9.93
C TYR A 65 -7.91 -4.90 -9.01
N LEU A 66 -9.05 -5.50 -8.64
CA LEU A 66 -9.10 -6.75 -7.90
C LEU A 66 -9.42 -7.91 -8.86
N VAL A 67 -8.51 -8.88 -8.92
CA VAL A 67 -8.76 -10.16 -9.61
C VAL A 67 -9.27 -11.15 -8.57
N SER A 68 -10.48 -11.67 -8.78
CA SER A 68 -11.05 -12.71 -7.91
C SER A 68 -10.31 -14.03 -8.13
N PRO A 69 -9.99 -14.80 -7.09
CA PRO A 69 -9.43 -16.15 -7.24
C PRO A 69 -10.35 -17.12 -8.01
N LEU A 70 -11.65 -16.81 -8.10
CA LEU A 70 -12.66 -17.64 -8.76
C LEU A 70 -12.93 -17.23 -10.21
N ASP A 71 -12.51 -16.03 -10.61
CA ASP A 71 -12.67 -15.49 -11.96
C ASP A 71 -11.42 -14.68 -12.32
N THR A 72 -10.43 -15.40 -12.86
CA THR A 72 -9.15 -14.82 -13.29
C THR A 72 -9.24 -14.07 -14.62
N GLU A 73 -10.41 -14.10 -15.29
CA GLU A 73 -10.61 -13.46 -16.59
C GLU A 73 -11.16 -12.03 -16.47
N ASN A 74 -11.84 -11.69 -15.36
CA ASN A 74 -12.44 -10.37 -15.16
C ASN A 74 -11.87 -9.65 -13.93
N ALA A 75 -10.96 -8.70 -14.18
CA ALA A 75 -10.52 -7.75 -13.15
C ALA A 75 -11.65 -6.77 -12.85
N THR A 76 -12.04 -6.67 -11.58
CA THR A 76 -13.03 -5.67 -11.14
C THR A 76 -12.30 -4.38 -10.80
N GLU A 77 -12.67 -3.30 -11.46
CA GLU A 77 -12.23 -1.94 -11.14
C GLU A 77 -12.96 -1.45 -9.89
N VAL A 78 -12.20 -0.95 -8.90
CA VAL A 78 -12.72 -0.45 -7.64
C VAL A 78 -12.19 0.96 -7.41
N GLU A 79 -13.11 1.91 -7.22
CA GLU A 79 -12.76 3.29 -6.85
C GLU A 79 -12.09 3.35 -5.49
N LEU A 80 -11.03 4.16 -5.39
CA LEU A 80 -10.34 4.42 -4.14
C LEU A 80 -11.25 5.20 -3.19
N THR A 81 -11.28 4.77 -1.93
CA THR A 81 -11.87 5.61 -0.88
C THR A 81 -10.92 6.77 -0.55
N GLU A 82 -11.45 7.85 0.05
CA GLU A 82 -10.63 9.00 0.47
C GLU A 82 -9.43 8.60 1.36
N GLU A 83 -9.63 7.64 2.27
CA GLU A 83 -8.53 7.12 3.11
C GLU A 83 -7.45 6.37 2.31
N GLN A 84 -7.85 5.63 1.27
CA GLN A 84 -6.92 4.89 0.41
C GLN A 84 -6.15 5.84 -0.51
N ASP A 85 -6.84 6.81 -1.11
CA ASP A 85 -6.23 7.85 -1.93
C ASP A 85 -5.21 8.68 -1.13
N ALA A 86 -5.55 9.05 0.12
CA ALA A 86 -4.63 9.76 1.01
C ALA A 86 -3.37 8.93 1.33
N LEU A 87 -3.51 7.62 1.54
CA LEU A 87 -2.37 6.72 1.75
C LEU A 87 -1.50 6.63 0.49
N LEU A 88 -2.10 6.34 -0.66
CA LEU A 88 -1.38 6.17 -1.91
C LEU A 88 -0.68 7.46 -2.35
N THR A 89 -1.34 8.60 -2.17
CA THR A 89 -0.74 9.92 -2.37
C THR A 89 0.43 10.15 -1.42
N TRP A 90 0.32 9.76 -0.14
CA TRP A 90 1.43 9.87 0.81
C TRP A 90 2.62 8.98 0.40
N LEU A 91 2.36 7.75 -0.08
CA LEU A 91 3.39 6.85 -0.58
C LEU A 91 4.07 7.42 -1.84
N ASP A 92 3.29 7.88 -2.82
CA ASP A 92 3.83 8.42 -4.06
C ASP A 92 4.59 9.73 -3.84
N PHE A 93 4.02 10.66 -3.09
CA PHE A 93 4.63 11.97 -2.85
C PHE A 93 5.98 11.84 -2.15
N ASN A 94 6.05 10.99 -1.12
CA ASN A 94 7.28 10.77 -0.34
C ASN A 94 8.18 9.66 -0.93
N LYS A 95 7.77 9.03 -2.03
CA LYS A 95 8.50 7.94 -2.70
C LYS A 95 8.85 6.77 -1.77
N VAL A 96 7.94 6.47 -0.84
CA VAL A 96 8.04 5.38 0.14
C VAL A 96 7.81 4.06 -0.58
N ARG A 97 8.76 3.14 -0.45
CA ARG A 97 8.66 1.75 -0.96
C ARG A 97 8.56 0.75 0.17
N HIS A 98 9.24 0.99 1.28
CA HIS A 98 9.31 0.03 2.39
C HIS A 98 8.72 0.66 3.64
N ALA A 99 7.69 0.03 4.20
CA ALA A 99 7.10 0.54 5.43
C ALA A 99 6.71 -0.59 6.38
N ARG A 100 6.59 -0.27 7.66
CA ARG A 100 6.18 -1.19 8.71
C ARG A 100 5.00 -0.64 9.48
N VAL A 101 4.05 -1.50 9.82
CA VAL A 101 2.98 -1.14 10.75
C VAL A 101 3.44 -1.27 12.19
N VAL A 102 3.22 -0.22 12.98
CA VAL A 102 3.41 -0.18 14.43
C VAL A 102 2.08 0.09 15.14
N GLU A 103 1.91 -0.45 16.35
CA GLU A 103 0.70 -0.32 17.20
C GLU A 103 0.90 0.68 18.33
#